data_AF-A0A7C4EPH4-F1
#
_entry.id   AF-A0A7C4EPH4-F1
#
_cell.length_a   1.000
_cell.length_b   1.000
_cell.length_c   1.000
_cell.angle_alpha   90.00
_cell.angle_beta   90.00
_cell.angle_gamma   90.00
#
_symmetry.space_group_name_H-M   'P 1'
#
loop_
_entity.id
_entity.type
_entity.pdbx_description
1 polymer ?
#
loop_
_entity_poly.entity_id
_entity_poly.type
_entity_poly.pdbx_seq_one_letter_code
_entity_poly.pdbx_strand_id
1 'polypeptide(L)'
;MNVLTTIDTENIRRYVSRKLLPVIGCANCLFTLTETELGVHNRVFYLDIHGYQPLVLKALAKRRRLRMLHACATHLAQHRIRAPRVIHTDEDAWLFGRRGFHVLCEERITGNTLFEITPSDDLV
;
A
#
# COMPACT_ATOMS: atom_id res chain seq x y z
N MET A 1 -6.65 5.74 26.34
CA MET A 1 -7.55 4.77 25.67
C MET A 1 -7.99 5.37 24.34
N ASN A 2 -7.45 4.88 23.22
CA ASN A 2 -7.59 5.49 21.89
C ASN A 2 -8.84 4.98 21.15
N VAL A 3 -9.93 5.73 21.22
CA VAL A 3 -11.18 5.52 20.44
C VAL A 3 -11.04 6.15 19.04
N LEU A 4 -9.92 5.87 18.35
CA LEU A 4 -9.60 6.47 17.04
C LEU A 4 -9.44 5.44 15.91
N THR A 5 -9.58 4.15 16.16
CA THR A 5 -9.10 3.11 15.25
C THR A 5 -10.14 2.50 14.32
N THR A 6 -11.43 2.48 14.67
CA THR A 6 -12.43 1.73 13.88
C THR A 6 -12.96 2.49 12.66
N ILE A 7 -12.89 3.83 12.66
CA ILE A 7 -13.45 4.69 11.60
C ILE A 7 -12.52 4.76 10.36
N ASP A 8 -11.28 4.32 10.46
CA ASP A 8 -10.27 4.62 9.43
C ASP A 8 -10.12 3.49 8.36
N THR A 9 -10.26 2.20 8.72
CA THR A 9 -10.18 1.10 7.72
C THR A 9 -11.33 1.11 6.71
N GLU A 10 -12.54 1.46 7.15
CA GLU A 10 -13.71 1.54 6.26
C GLU A 10 -13.58 2.70 5.27
N ASN A 11 -12.98 3.83 5.68
CA ASN A 11 -12.68 4.92 4.77
C ASN A 11 -11.65 4.50 3.71
N ILE A 12 -10.62 3.75 4.09
CA ILE A 12 -9.67 3.17 3.14
C ILE A 12 -10.38 2.20 2.19
N ARG A 13 -11.27 1.34 2.68
CA ARG A 13 -12.06 0.43 1.83
C ARG A 13 -12.92 1.19 0.80
N ARG A 14 -13.56 2.29 1.21
CA ARG A 14 -14.31 3.18 0.31
C ARG A 14 -13.42 3.90 -0.68
N TYR A 15 -12.24 4.35 -0.27
CA TYR A 15 -11.24 4.91 -1.19
C TYR A 15 -10.85 3.89 -2.26
N VAL A 16 -10.53 2.66 -1.83
CA VAL A 16 -10.13 1.59 -2.75
C VAL A 16 -11.23 1.35 -3.79
N SER A 17 -12.47 1.14 -3.34
CA SER A 17 -13.57 0.83 -4.26
C SER A 17 -13.97 1.99 -5.18
N ARG A 18 -13.98 3.24 -4.68
CA ARG A 18 -14.49 4.40 -5.43
C ARG A 18 -13.44 5.11 -6.26
N LYS A 19 -12.16 5.01 -5.90
CA LYS A 19 -11.07 5.77 -6.55
C LYS A 19 -9.98 4.87 -7.10
N LEU A 20 -9.37 4.04 -6.25
CA LEU A 20 -8.19 3.28 -6.66
C LEU A 20 -8.53 2.25 -7.75
N LEU A 21 -9.53 1.40 -7.50
CA LEU A 21 -9.91 0.31 -8.42
C LEU A 21 -10.25 0.81 -9.83
N PRO A 22 -11.08 1.87 -9.99
CA PRO A 22 -11.31 2.45 -11.32
C PRO A 22 -10.03 2.91 -12.02
N VAL A 23 -9.12 3.58 -11.31
CA VAL A 23 -7.90 4.16 -11.91
C VAL A 23 -6.92 3.09 -12.38
N ILE A 24 -6.87 1.94 -11.71
CA ILE A 24 -5.98 0.83 -12.09
C ILE A 24 -6.61 -0.17 -13.08
N GLY A 25 -7.82 0.12 -13.57
CA GLY A 25 -8.53 -0.74 -14.54
C GLY A 25 -9.24 -1.94 -13.91
N CYS A 26 -9.44 -1.95 -12.59
CA CYS A 26 -10.11 -3.01 -11.84
C CYS A 26 -11.47 -2.58 -11.29
N ALA A 27 -12.18 -1.70 -12.02
CA ALA A 27 -13.50 -1.26 -11.61
C ALA A 27 -14.43 -2.46 -11.37
N ASN A 28 -15.15 -2.45 -10.25
CA ASN A 28 -16.08 -3.52 -9.82
C ASN A 28 -15.43 -4.88 -9.49
N CYS A 29 -14.10 -5.00 -9.46
CA CYS A 29 -13.45 -6.23 -9.01
C CYS A 29 -13.68 -6.47 -7.51
N LEU A 30 -13.84 -7.75 -7.13
CA LEU A 30 -13.80 -8.16 -5.73
C LEU A 30 -12.39 -7.97 -5.18
N PHE A 31 -12.30 -7.48 -3.94
CA PHE A 31 -11.02 -7.27 -3.27
C PHE A 31 -11.12 -7.53 -1.77
N THR A 32 -9.99 -7.92 -1.19
CA THR A 32 -9.77 -7.97 0.25
C THR A 32 -8.76 -6.91 0.65
N LEU A 33 -8.90 -6.42 1.88
CA LEU A 33 -8.01 -5.43 2.44
C LEU A 33 -7.66 -5.87 3.86
N THR A 34 -6.38 -6.16 4.07
CA THR A 34 -5.85 -6.66 5.34
C THR A 34 -4.84 -5.67 5.88
N GLU A 35 -5.13 -5.07 7.03
CA GLU A 35 -4.16 -4.18 7.70
C GLU A 35 -2.99 -4.99 8.25
N THR A 36 -1.79 -4.43 8.19
CA THR A 36 -0.56 -5.06 8.68
C THR A 36 -0.02 -4.32 9.90
N GLU A 37 0.72 -5.05 10.74
CA GLU A 37 1.41 -4.50 11.91
C GLU A 37 2.79 -3.88 11.56
N LEU A 38 3.19 -3.95 10.28
CA LEU A 38 4.52 -3.54 9.81
C LEU A 38 4.71 -2.00 9.78
N GLY A 39 3.63 -1.24 9.98
CA GLY A 39 3.61 0.21 9.86
C GLY A 39 3.86 0.94 11.18
N VAL A 40 5.08 1.42 11.44
CA VAL A 40 5.40 2.19 12.66
C VAL A 40 4.74 3.58 12.67
N HIS A 41 4.65 4.22 11.51
CA HIS A 41 4.20 5.62 11.37
C HIS A 41 3.16 5.83 10.28
N ASN A 42 2.85 4.76 9.55
CA ASN A 42 1.95 4.74 8.40
C ASN A 42 1.04 3.54 8.57
N ARG A 43 -0.20 3.60 8.11
CA ARG A 43 -1.04 2.40 8.03
C ARG A 43 -0.75 1.70 6.72
N VAL A 44 -0.47 0.41 6.81
CA VAL A 44 -0.09 -0.42 5.66
C VAL A 44 -1.13 -1.51 5.52
N PHE A 45 -1.63 -1.71 4.31
CA PHE A 45 -2.60 -2.73 4.00
C PHE A 45 -2.09 -3.59 2.86
N TYR A 46 -2.32 -4.90 2.97
CA TYR A 46 -2.31 -5.79 1.82
C TYR A 46 -3.65 -5.70 1.11
N LEU A 47 -3.58 -5.47 -0.19
CA LEU A 47 -4.73 -5.35 -1.08
C LEU A 47 -4.63 -6.48 -2.12
N ASP A 48 -5.48 -7.48 -1.97
CA ASP A 48 -5.62 -8.56 -2.95
C ASP A 48 -6.89 -8.32 -3.76
N ILE A 49 -6.75 -8.27 -5.08
CA ILE A 49 -7.85 -8.02 -6.03
C ILE A 49 -7.98 -9.25 -6.91
N HIS A 50 -9.20 -9.75 -7.09
CA HIS A 50 -9.44 -10.95 -7.87
C HIS A 50 -8.99 -10.78 -9.33
N GLY A 51 -8.06 -11.63 -9.78
CA GLY A 51 -7.51 -11.60 -11.14
C GLY A 51 -6.47 -10.51 -11.39
N TYR A 52 -5.94 -9.87 -10.34
CA TYR A 52 -4.90 -8.86 -10.43
C TYR A 52 -3.67 -9.22 -9.59
N GLN A 53 -2.55 -8.55 -9.85
CA GLN A 53 -1.35 -8.72 -9.03
C GLN A 53 -1.57 -8.20 -7.59
N PRO A 54 -0.94 -8.80 -6.57
CA PRO A 54 -1.09 -8.36 -5.20
C PRO A 54 -0.45 -6.98 -4.99
N LEU A 55 -1.11 -6.13 -4.19
CA LEU A 55 -0.71 -4.76 -3.96
C LEU A 55 -0.48 -4.47 -2.47
N VAL A 56 0.35 -3.46 -2.20
CA VAL A 56 0.47 -2.82 -0.88
C VAL A 56 -0.10 -1.42 -0.98
N LEU A 57 -0.98 -1.08 -0.04
CA LEU A 57 -1.55 0.25 0.11
C LEU A 57 -0.98 0.88 1.38
N LYS A 58 -0.34 2.05 1.25
CA LYS A 58 0.21 2.81 2.36
C LYS A 58 -0.57 4.11 2.53
N ALA A 59 -1.21 4.28 3.67
CA ALA A 59 -1.82 5.54 4.09
C ALA A 59 -0.81 6.34 4.92
N LEU A 60 -0.42 7.50 4.41
CA LEU A 60 0.67 8.34 4.89
C LEU A 60 0.11 9.64 5.45
N ALA A 61 0.41 9.98 6.71
CA ALA A 61 -0.07 11.21 7.33
C ALA A 61 0.60 12.50 6.80
N LYS A 62 1.74 12.39 6.10
CA LYS A 62 2.54 13.54 5.67
C LYS A 62 2.76 13.55 4.16
N ARG A 63 2.31 14.61 3.48
CA ARG A 63 2.52 14.85 2.04
C ARG A 63 3.97 14.75 1.60
N ARG A 64 4.89 15.35 2.38
CA ARG A 64 6.33 15.29 2.10
C ARG A 64 6.84 13.84 2.05
N ARG A 65 6.30 12.95 2.89
CA ARG A 65 6.68 11.54 2.91
C ARG A 65 6.21 10.81 1.65
N LEU A 66 4.99 11.07 1.19
CA LEU A 66 4.50 10.53 -0.10
C LEU A 66 5.45 10.91 -1.23
N ARG A 67 5.72 12.21 -1.40
CA ARG A 67 6.56 12.73 -2.48
C ARG A 67 7.97 12.14 -2.46
N MET A 68 8.56 12.02 -1.28
CA MET A 68 9.88 11.42 -1.11
C MET A 68 9.88 9.93 -1.50
N LEU A 69 8.87 9.17 -1.06
CA LEU A 69 8.75 7.75 -1.43
C LEU A 69 8.54 7.57 -2.93
N HIS A 70 7.67 8.37 -3.53
CA HIS A 70 7.44 8.35 -4.97
C HIS A 70 8.72 8.69 -5.76
N ALA A 71 9.40 9.78 -5.40
CA ALA A 71 10.64 10.19 -6.06
C ALA A 71 11.75 9.13 -5.92
N CYS A 72 11.87 8.51 -4.75
CA CYS A 72 12.80 7.40 -4.53
C CYS A 72 12.49 6.21 -5.45
N ALA A 73 11.22 5.78 -5.50
CA ALA A 73 10.82 4.67 -6.37
C ALA A 73 11.04 4.98 -7.85
N THR A 74 10.73 6.21 -8.29
CA THR A 74 11.02 6.66 -9.66
C THR A 74 12.51 6.60 -9.98
N HIS A 75 13.35 7.09 -9.07
CA HIS A 75 14.80 7.06 -9.24
C HIS A 75 15.33 5.62 -9.35
N LEU A 76 14.91 4.73 -8.46
CA LEU A 76 15.29 3.30 -8.52
C LEU A 76 14.88 2.65 -9.85
N ALA A 77 13.68 2.94 -10.33
CA ALA A 77 13.19 2.43 -11.61
C ALA A 77 14.02 2.94 -12.81
N GLN A 78 14.40 4.22 -12.82
CA GLN A 78 15.27 4.80 -13.86
C GLN A 78 16.63 4.10 -13.94
N HIS A 79 17.15 3.66 -12.80
CA HIS A 79 18.42 2.94 -12.71
C HIS A 79 18.29 1.41 -12.81
N ARG A 80 17.11 0.90 -13.18
CA ARG A 80 16.82 -0.55 -13.31
C ARG A 80 17.11 -1.34 -12.03
N ILE A 81 17.02 -0.69 -10.88
CA ILE A 81 17.15 -1.34 -9.58
C ILE A 81 15.83 -2.03 -9.27
N ARG A 82 15.87 -3.32 -8.92
CA ARG A 82 14.67 -4.07 -8.53
C ARG A 82 14.12 -3.51 -7.22
N ALA A 83 12.94 -2.90 -7.31
CA ALA A 83 12.19 -2.36 -6.19
C ALA A 83 10.68 -2.49 -6.49
N PRO A 84 9.80 -2.44 -5.47
CA PRO A 84 8.36 -2.40 -5.69
C PRO A 84 7.97 -1.26 -6.63
N ARG A 85 7.26 -1.57 -7.71
CA ARG A 85 6.79 -0.53 -8.63
C ARG A 85 5.63 0.23 -8.00
N VAL A 86 5.68 1.55 -8.08
CA VAL A 86 4.54 2.39 -7.71
C VAL A 86 3.47 2.28 -8.80
N ILE A 87 2.27 1.85 -8.41
CA ILE A 87 1.11 1.71 -9.29
C ILE A 87 0.29 3.02 -9.30
N HIS A 88 0.12 3.63 -8.12
CA HIS A 88 -0.70 4.83 -7.99
C HIS A 88 -0.27 5.67 -6.78
N THR A 89 -0.40 6.99 -6.90
CA THR A 89 -0.28 7.92 -5.77
C THR A 89 -1.44 8.89 -5.77
N ASP A 90 -1.94 9.20 -4.58
CA ASP A 90 -2.99 10.19 -4.40
C ASP A 90 -2.68 11.09 -3.18
N GLU A 91 -2.80 12.39 -3.38
CA GLU A 91 -2.67 13.42 -2.34
C GLU A 91 -4.03 13.89 -1.81
N ASP A 92 -5.07 13.05 -1.90
CA ASP A 92 -6.45 13.44 -1.62
C ASP A 92 -6.72 13.88 -0.16
N ALA A 93 -6.88 15.18 0.02
CA ALA A 93 -7.25 15.79 1.28
C ALA A 93 -8.73 15.58 1.66
N TRP A 94 -9.61 15.27 0.71
CA TRP A 94 -11.06 15.22 0.94
C TRP A 94 -11.54 13.95 1.64
N LEU A 95 -10.92 12.80 1.36
CA LEU A 95 -11.40 11.52 1.90
C LEU A 95 -11.11 11.30 3.38
N PHE A 96 -10.19 12.08 3.96
CA PHE A 96 -9.64 11.80 5.28
C PHE A 96 -9.68 13.01 6.25
N GLY A 97 -10.44 14.06 5.91
CA GLY A 97 -10.67 15.25 6.76
C GLY A 97 -9.46 16.18 6.90
N ARG A 98 -9.51 17.13 7.85
CA ARG A 98 -8.51 18.22 8.03
C ARG A 98 -7.04 17.76 8.24
N ARG A 99 -6.80 16.49 8.55
CA ARG A 99 -5.45 15.91 8.74
C ARG A 99 -5.11 14.86 7.66
N GLY A 100 -5.82 14.87 6.53
CA GLY A 100 -6.01 13.73 5.65
C GLY A 100 -4.78 12.89 5.29
N PHE A 101 -5.03 11.60 5.05
CA PHE A 101 -4.01 10.66 4.60
C PHE A 101 -3.75 10.82 3.10
N HIS A 102 -2.50 10.61 2.74
CA HIS A 102 -2.08 10.46 1.36
C HIS A 102 -1.87 8.98 1.07
N VAL A 103 -2.15 8.57 -0.16
CA VAL A 103 -2.10 7.17 -0.53
C VAL A 103 -0.94 6.90 -1.47
N LEU A 104 -0.17 5.87 -1.16
CA LEU A 104 0.80 5.25 -2.06
C LEU A 104 0.37 3.80 -2.27
N CYS A 105 0.14 3.41 -3.52
CA CYS A 105 -0.13 2.03 -3.90
C CYS A 105 1.03 1.50 -4.74
N GLU A 106 1.58 0.36 -4.34
CA GLU A 106 2.73 -0.28 -4.98
C GLU A 106 2.51 -1.78 -5.11
N GLU A 107 3.33 -2.43 -5.94
CA GLU A 107 3.36 -3.89 -6.04
C GLU A 107 3.73 -4.52 -4.70
N ARG A 108 3.02 -5.59 -4.31
CA ARG A 108 3.46 -6.44 -3.19
C ARG A 108 4.52 -7.40 -3.69
N ILE A 109 5.71 -7.34 -3.10
CA ILE A 109 6.72 -8.37 -3.30
C ILE A 109 6.31 -9.59 -2.49
N THR A 110 6.03 -10.68 -3.18
CA THR A 110 5.76 -11.98 -2.57
C THR A 110 7.08 -12.74 -2.38
N GLY A 111 7.30 -13.26 -1.19
CA GLY A 111 8.49 -14.02 -0.84
C GLY A 111 8.66 -14.08 0.67
N ASN A 112 9.68 -14.81 1.11
CA ASN A 112 10.03 -14.92 2.52
C ASN A 112 11.05 -13.84 2.87
N THR A 113 10.88 -13.24 4.05
CA THR A 113 11.93 -12.43 4.66
C THR A 113 13.09 -13.32 5.09
N LEU A 114 14.29 -12.77 5.23
CA LEU A 114 15.46 -13.53 5.70
C LEU A 114 15.24 -14.16 7.10
N PHE A 115 14.32 -13.63 7.90
CA PHE A 115 13.98 -14.15 9.22
C PHE A 115 13.09 -15.41 9.16
N GLU A 116 12.41 -15.62 8.04
CA GLU A 116 11.54 -16.78 7.79
C GLU A 116 12.28 -17.92 7.08
N ILE A 117 13.47 -17.65 6.54
CA ILE A 117 14.34 -18.67 5.94
C ILE A 117 15.07 -19.38 7.08
N THR A 118 14.58 -20.57 7.43
CA THR A 118 15.29 -21.45 8.37
C THR A 118 16.50 -22.06 7.61
N PRO A 119 17.71 -22.15 8.19
CA PRO A 119 18.91 -22.64 7.50
C PRO A 119 18.90 -24.12 7.04
N SER A 120 17.74 -24.78 6.98
CA SER A 120 17.60 -26.21 6.73
C SER A 120 17.13 -26.59 5.32
N ASP A 121 16.78 -25.63 4.47
CA ASP A 121 16.20 -25.91 3.14
C ASP A 121 17.23 -26.03 1.99
N ASP A 122 18.54 -25.95 2.28
CA ASP A 122 19.62 -26.00 1.28
C ASP A 122 20.32 -27.37 1.15
N LEU A 123 19.68 -28.49 1.52
CA LEU A 123 20.26 -29.82 1.35
C LEU A 123 19.25 -30.86 0.80
N VAL A 124 18.77 -30.67 -0.44
CA VAL A 124 18.46 -31.78 -1.38
C VAL A 124 18.76 -31.35 -2.81
#